data_AF-A0A497E739-F1
#
_entry.id   AF-A0A497E739-F1
#
_cell.length_a   1.000
_cell.length_b   1.000
_cell.length_c   1.000
_cell.angle_alpha   90.00
_cell.angle_beta   90.00
_cell.angle_gamma   90.00
#
_symmetry.space_group_name_H-M   'P 1'
#
loop_
_entity.id
_entity.type
_entity.pdbx_description
1 polymer ?
#
loop_
_entity_poly.entity_id
_entity_poly.type
_entity_poly.pdbx_seq_one_letter_code
_entity_poly.pdbx_strand_id
1 'polypeptide(L)'
;MKRALVFLIGVACTLAVPAQGSAQSEGTVVPNDTCETAFELAPPFSDPSDAANATPDMDVSCNQSATQTNFGVWYHYSPIEDGILDISDSSPADVVFALFEGADCASLSEVECFDLENGTNWSVTGGTEYWILIGT
;
A
#
# COMPACT_ATOMS: atom_id res chain seq x y z
N MET A 1 -1.39 -10.00 23.47
CA MET A 1 -1.40 -9.13 22.27
C MET A 1 -1.74 -10.00 21.08
N LYS A 2 -2.74 -9.60 20.29
CA LYS A 2 -3.13 -10.31 19.05
C LYS A 2 -2.22 -9.84 17.91
N ARG A 3 -1.75 -10.78 17.08
CA ARG A 3 -0.93 -10.51 15.89
C ARG A 3 -1.73 -10.89 14.65
N ALA A 4 -1.75 -10.00 13.68
CA ALA A 4 -2.46 -10.15 12.42
C ALA A 4 -1.44 -10.02 11.28
N LEU A 5 -1.50 -10.89 10.27
CA LEU A 5 -0.50 -10.97 9.22
C LEU A 5 -1.09 -10.62 7.85
N VAL A 6 -0.44 -9.69 7.16
CA VAL A 6 -0.77 -9.26 5.81
C VAL A 6 0.42 -9.57 4.89
N PHE A 7 0.18 -10.41 3.88
CA PHE A 7 1.17 -10.77 2.85
C PHE A 7 0.79 -10.12 1.54
N LEU A 8 1.46 -9.04 1.18
CA LEU A 8 1.28 -8.44 -0.13
C LEU A 8 2.36 -9.03 -1.05
N ILE A 9 1.93 -9.46 -2.23
CA ILE A 9 2.83 -10.02 -3.24
C ILE A 9 2.79 -9.03 -4.40
N GLY A 10 3.51 -7.92 -4.30
CA GLY A 10 3.45 -6.85 -5.28
C GLY A 10 4.73 -6.66 -6.09
N VAL A 11 4.82 -7.32 -7.26
CA VAL A 11 5.55 -6.89 -8.49
C VAL A 11 6.89 -7.56 -8.85
N ALA A 12 6.87 -8.38 -9.91
CA ALA A 12 7.98 -8.47 -10.85
C ALA A 12 7.77 -7.44 -11.98
N CYS A 13 8.62 -6.41 -12.03
CA CYS A 13 8.68 -5.50 -13.17
C CYS A 13 9.35 -6.22 -14.36
N THR A 14 8.58 -7.02 -15.10
CA THR A 14 9.08 -7.60 -16.36
C THR A 14 8.67 -6.72 -17.54
N LEU A 15 9.61 -5.89 -17.99
CA LEU A 15 9.55 -5.26 -19.31
C LEU A 15 9.55 -6.34 -20.39
N ALA A 16 8.43 -6.56 -21.07
CA ALA A 16 8.34 -6.77 -22.53
C ALA A 16 6.98 -7.34 -22.96
N VAL A 17 6.28 -6.66 -23.88
CA VAL A 17 5.82 -7.25 -25.17
C VAL A 17 5.63 -6.11 -26.21
N PRO A 18 6.03 -6.27 -27.49
CA PRO A 18 5.62 -5.37 -28.57
C PRO A 18 4.43 -5.89 -29.41
N ALA A 19 3.71 -4.93 -30.01
CA ALA A 19 2.92 -4.95 -31.27
C ALA A 19 1.38 -5.03 -31.26
N GLN A 20 0.80 -3.86 -31.58
CA GLN A 20 -0.26 -3.54 -32.58
C GLN A 20 -1.74 -3.92 -32.37
N GLY A 21 -2.59 -2.90 -32.23
CA GLY A 21 -4.03 -2.98 -32.50
C GLY A 21 -4.80 -1.80 -31.89
N SER A 22 -5.34 -0.93 -32.73
CA SER A 22 -5.97 0.34 -32.36
C SER A 22 -7.29 0.21 -31.57
N ALA A 23 -7.19 0.38 -30.26
CA ALA A 23 -8.04 1.21 -29.41
C ALA A 23 -7.07 1.88 -28.42
N GLN A 24 -7.25 3.15 -28.06
CA GLN A 24 -6.49 3.72 -26.94
C GLN A 24 -6.96 2.94 -25.70
N SER A 25 -6.19 1.92 -25.31
CA SER A 25 -6.38 1.22 -24.04
C SER A 25 -6.10 2.26 -22.98
N GLU A 26 -7.13 2.68 -22.24
CA GLU A 26 -6.89 3.11 -20.87
C GLU A 26 -5.98 2.04 -20.25
N GLY A 27 -4.86 2.46 -19.67
CA GLY A 27 -4.02 1.54 -18.90
C GLY A 27 -4.92 0.79 -17.92
N THR A 28 -4.67 -0.48 -17.69
CA THR A 28 -5.40 -1.25 -16.68
C THR A 28 -5.48 -0.45 -15.38
N VAL A 29 -6.69 0.00 -15.03
CA VAL A 29 -6.93 0.78 -13.81
C VAL A 29 -6.55 -0.09 -12.62
N VAL A 30 -5.65 0.42 -11.77
CA VAL A 30 -5.31 -0.23 -10.50
C VAL A 30 -6.47 0.04 -9.54
N PRO A 31 -7.20 -0.97 -9.04
CA PRO A 31 -8.45 -0.71 -8.32
C PRO A 31 -8.28 0.05 -6.99
N ASN A 32 -7.13 -0.09 -6.33
CA ASN A 32 -6.76 0.59 -5.09
C ASN A 32 -5.65 1.63 -5.29
N ASP A 33 -5.60 2.25 -6.47
CA ASP A 33 -4.66 3.34 -6.82
C ASP A 33 -4.78 4.56 -5.91
N THR A 34 -6.00 4.84 -5.43
CA THR A 34 -6.28 6.03 -4.61
C THR A 34 -6.71 5.64 -3.21
N CYS A 35 -6.45 6.51 -2.25
CA CYS A 35 -6.97 6.36 -0.89
C CYS A 35 -8.51 6.18 -0.89
N GLU A 36 -9.24 6.90 -1.74
CA GLU A 36 -10.70 6.80 -1.81
C GLU A 36 -11.21 5.43 -2.29
N THR A 37 -10.35 4.66 -2.96
CA THR A 37 -10.66 3.32 -3.45
C THR A 37 -9.83 2.23 -2.75
N ALA A 38 -9.28 2.55 -1.58
CA ALA A 38 -8.48 1.62 -0.78
C ALA A 38 -9.22 0.29 -0.56
N PHE A 39 -8.45 -0.81 -0.60
CA PHE A 39 -9.00 -2.12 -0.27
C PHE A 39 -9.15 -2.30 1.24
N GLU A 40 -10.30 -2.81 1.66
CA GLU A 40 -10.54 -3.17 3.05
C GLU A 40 -9.69 -4.37 3.47
N LEU A 41 -8.87 -4.20 4.51
CA LEU A 41 -8.05 -5.24 5.09
C LEU A 41 -8.77 -5.96 6.20
N ALA A 42 -8.92 -7.27 6.02
CA ALA A 42 -9.35 -8.19 7.07
C ALA A 42 -8.29 -9.29 7.24
N PRO A 43 -7.38 -9.19 8.23
CA PRO A 43 -6.32 -10.17 8.40
C PRO A 43 -6.84 -11.58 8.76
N PRO A 44 -6.20 -12.66 8.26
CA PRO A 44 -5.07 -12.63 7.34
C PRO A 44 -5.50 -12.22 5.93
N PHE A 45 -4.68 -11.37 5.29
CA PHE A 45 -4.98 -10.80 3.98
C PHE A 45 -3.80 -10.99 3.02
N SER A 46 -4.09 -11.15 1.74
CA SER A 46 -3.07 -11.14 0.69
C SER A 46 -3.61 -10.54 -0.61
N ASP A 47 -2.80 -9.68 -1.23
CA ASP A 47 -3.08 -9.07 -2.52
C ASP A 47 -1.91 -9.34 -3.49
N PRO A 48 -2.16 -10.05 -4.60
CA PRO A 48 -1.19 -10.27 -5.67
C PRO A 48 -1.32 -9.27 -6.84
N SER A 49 -2.01 -8.14 -6.64
CA SER A 49 -2.25 -7.14 -7.69
C SER A 49 -0.96 -6.45 -8.17
N ASP A 50 -1.01 -5.93 -9.41
CA ASP A 50 0.09 -5.21 -10.04
C ASP A 50 -0.16 -3.70 -9.96
N ALA A 51 0.77 -2.98 -9.36
CA ALA A 51 0.74 -1.53 -9.17
C ALA A 51 1.43 -0.74 -10.30
N ALA A 52 1.94 -1.39 -11.34
CA ALA A 52 2.77 -0.74 -12.38
C ALA A 52 2.10 0.45 -13.10
N ASN A 53 0.78 0.57 -13.05
CA ASN A 53 0.02 1.68 -13.65
C ASN A 53 -0.65 2.60 -12.60
N ALA A 54 -0.38 2.39 -11.31
CA ALA A 54 -0.87 3.27 -10.27
C ALA A 54 -0.20 4.65 -10.38
N THR A 55 -0.95 5.67 -10.01
CA THR A 55 -0.53 7.06 -9.98
C THR A 55 0.39 7.33 -8.77
N PRO A 56 1.16 8.42 -8.79
CA PRO A 56 1.90 8.82 -7.61
C PRO A 56 1.02 9.44 -6.53
N ASP A 57 1.36 9.13 -5.30
CA ASP A 57 0.68 9.52 -4.08
C ASP A 57 1.47 10.56 -3.27
N MET A 58 0.93 10.87 -2.09
CA MET A 58 1.57 11.76 -1.13
C MET A 58 2.98 11.32 -0.74
N ASP A 59 3.77 12.31 -0.31
CA ASP A 59 5.10 12.13 0.23
C ASP A 59 5.05 11.46 1.62
N VAL A 60 6.05 10.63 1.94
CA VAL A 60 6.15 9.94 3.23
C VAL A 60 7.52 10.18 3.86
N SER A 61 7.61 10.21 5.19
CA SER A 61 8.84 10.68 5.86
C SER A 61 10.10 9.83 5.65
N CYS A 62 9.94 8.59 5.17
CA CYS A 62 11.01 7.61 4.97
C CYS A 62 11.38 7.36 3.50
N ASN A 63 10.77 8.02 2.52
CA ASN A 63 11.13 7.88 1.09
C ASN A 63 12.30 8.81 0.66
N GLN A 64 13.10 9.25 1.63
CA GLN A 64 14.34 10.03 1.46
C GLN A 64 14.19 11.33 0.67
N SER A 65 14.86 11.46 -0.49
CA SER A 65 14.87 12.66 -1.32
C SER A 65 13.74 12.68 -2.35
N ALA A 66 12.84 11.68 -2.31
CA ALA A 66 11.61 11.73 -3.06
C ALA A 66 10.68 12.83 -2.49
N THR A 67 9.64 13.13 -3.27
CA THR A 67 8.63 14.14 -2.91
C THR A 67 7.21 13.57 -3.06
N GLN A 68 7.11 12.27 -3.31
CA GLN A 68 5.91 11.51 -3.60
C GLN A 68 6.25 10.02 -3.54
N THR A 69 5.25 9.20 -3.23
CA THR A 69 5.35 7.74 -3.31
C THR A 69 4.82 7.31 -4.68
N ASN A 70 5.62 6.66 -5.53
CA ASN A 70 5.18 6.26 -6.86
C ASN A 70 4.54 4.88 -6.85
N PHE A 71 3.69 4.61 -7.85
CA PHE A 71 3.02 3.31 -8.00
C PHE A 71 2.28 2.88 -6.73
N GLY A 72 1.65 3.84 -6.07
CA GLY A 72 1.09 3.64 -4.75
C GLY A 72 -0.20 2.83 -4.80
N VAL A 73 -0.37 1.96 -3.81
CA VAL A 73 -1.62 1.24 -3.59
C VAL A 73 -2.06 1.39 -2.14
N TRP A 74 -3.37 1.51 -1.97
CA TRP A 74 -3.98 1.87 -0.71
C TRP A 74 -4.80 0.74 -0.11
N TYR A 75 -4.74 0.69 1.22
CA TYR A 75 -5.51 -0.23 2.02
C TYR A 75 -6.09 0.46 3.26
N HIS A 76 -7.26 0.04 3.69
CA HIS A 76 -7.96 0.58 4.85
C HIS A 76 -8.12 -0.52 5.92
N TYR A 77 -7.89 -0.18 7.18
CA TYR A 77 -7.97 -1.14 8.29
C TYR A 77 -8.61 -0.53 9.54
N SER A 78 -9.71 -1.14 9.96
CA SER A 78 -10.47 -0.77 11.17
C SER A 78 -10.36 -1.88 12.24
N PRO A 79 -9.25 -1.96 13.01
CA PRO A 79 -9.10 -2.92 14.10
C PRO A 79 -10.20 -2.74 15.16
N ILE A 80 -10.75 -3.84 15.67
CA ILE A 80 -11.74 -3.80 16.77
C ILE A 80 -11.05 -3.80 18.15
N GLU A 81 -9.84 -4.32 18.23
CA GLU A 81 -9.05 -4.44 19.46
C GLU A 81 -7.60 -4.03 19.19
N ASP A 82 -6.91 -3.62 20.25
CA ASP A 82 -5.48 -3.34 20.21
C ASP A 82 -4.68 -4.57 19.77
N GLY A 83 -3.67 -4.35 18.94
CA GLY A 83 -2.91 -5.44 18.35
C GLY A 83 -1.63 -4.99 17.66
N ILE A 84 -1.05 -5.96 16.96
CA ILE A 84 0.10 -5.76 16.09
C ILE A 84 -0.33 -6.17 14.68
N LEU A 85 -0.19 -5.25 13.73
CA LEU A 85 -0.34 -5.51 12.30
C LEU A 85 1.04 -5.83 11.74
N ASP A 86 1.30 -7.10 11.45
CA ASP A 86 2.49 -7.57 10.76
C ASP A 86 2.23 -7.43 9.24
N ILE A 87 3.12 -6.74 8.53
CA ILE A 87 3.03 -6.50 7.07
C ILE A 87 4.35 -6.88 6.41
N SER A 88 4.28 -7.39 5.19
CA SER A 88 5.47 -7.68 4.37
C SER A 88 5.11 -7.62 2.90
N ASP A 89 6.10 -7.24 2.09
CA ASP A 89 6.09 -7.47 0.65
C ASP A 89 7.14 -8.54 0.31
N SER A 90 6.85 -9.36 -0.69
CA SER A 90 7.74 -10.46 -1.10
C SER A 90 8.22 -10.32 -2.53
N SER A 91 8.00 -9.17 -3.13
CA SER A 91 8.39 -8.87 -4.49
C SER A 91 9.86 -8.46 -4.57
N PRO A 92 10.42 -8.36 -5.79
CA PRO A 92 11.70 -7.70 -6.04
C PRO A 92 11.65 -6.16 -6.06
N ALA A 93 10.51 -5.51 -5.82
CA ALA A 93 10.41 -4.05 -5.79
C ALA A 93 11.02 -3.46 -4.51
N ASP A 94 11.61 -2.28 -4.64
CA ASP A 94 12.11 -1.45 -3.54
C ASP A 94 10.93 -0.61 -3.04
N VAL A 95 10.32 -1.05 -1.93
CA VAL A 95 9.03 -0.51 -1.47
C VAL A 95 9.13 0.18 -0.11
N VAL A 96 8.41 1.29 -0.01
CA VAL A 96 8.10 1.95 1.25
C VAL A 96 6.69 1.57 1.71
N PHE A 97 6.54 1.37 3.01
CA PHE A 97 5.27 1.16 3.69
C PHE A 97 4.99 2.35 4.58
N ALA A 98 3.84 3.01 4.44
CA ALA A 98 3.44 4.09 5.32
C ALA A 98 2.08 3.80 5.97
N LEU A 99 2.02 3.99 7.28
CA LEU A 99 0.81 3.93 8.07
C LEU A 99 0.33 5.33 8.38
N PHE A 100 -0.93 5.60 8.06
CA PHE A 100 -1.63 6.82 8.40
C PHE A 100 -2.80 6.52 9.34
N GLU A 101 -3.14 7.49 10.18
CA GLU A 101 -4.38 7.53 10.94
C GLU A 101 -5.24 8.71 10.46
N GLY A 102 -6.55 8.52 10.37
CA GLY A 102 -7.47 9.58 9.99
C GLY A 102 -8.87 9.05 9.69
N ALA A 103 -9.88 9.93 9.81
CA ALA A 103 -11.27 9.53 9.55
C ALA A 103 -11.54 9.29 8.06
N ASP A 104 -10.77 9.92 7.18
CA ASP A 104 -10.86 9.84 5.73
C ASP A 104 -9.55 10.34 5.07
N CYS A 105 -9.48 10.15 3.75
CA CYS A 105 -8.35 10.58 2.91
C CYS A 105 -8.03 12.08 2.97
N ALA A 106 -8.98 12.92 3.41
CA ALA A 106 -8.79 14.36 3.52
C ALA A 106 -8.12 14.77 4.85
N SER A 107 -7.97 13.84 5.79
CA SER A 107 -7.54 14.12 7.17
C SER A 107 -6.45 13.17 7.68
N LEU A 108 -5.74 12.48 6.77
CA LEU A 108 -4.68 11.56 7.11
C LEU A 108 -3.48 12.25 7.76
N SER A 109 -2.98 11.66 8.84
CA SER A 109 -1.69 11.97 9.46
C SER A 109 -0.80 10.75 9.43
N GLU A 110 0.42 10.89 8.94
CA GLU A 110 1.41 9.81 8.99
C GLU A 110 1.72 9.48 10.46
N VAL A 111 1.65 8.20 10.79
CA VAL A 111 2.00 7.65 12.11
C VAL A 111 3.44 7.18 12.08
N GLU A 112 3.76 6.32 11.11
CA GLU A 112 5.05 5.68 10.97
C GLU A 112 5.20 5.14 9.55
N CYS A 113 6.42 5.12 9.03
CA CYS A 113 6.70 4.49 7.76
C CYS A 113 8.06 3.77 7.78
N PHE A 114 8.20 2.81 6.86
CA PHE A 114 9.35 1.92 6.75
C PHE A 114 9.78 1.79 5.29
N ASP A 115 11.09 1.88 5.07
CA ASP A 115 11.78 1.64 3.80
C ASP A 115 12.51 0.28 3.89
N LEU A 116 11.73 -0.81 3.95
CA LEU A 116 12.18 -2.17 4.25
C LEU A 116 11.20 -3.22 3.70
N GLU A 117 11.66 -4.11 2.82
CA GLU A 117 10.81 -5.02 2.04
C GLU A 117 10.46 -6.30 2.79
N ASN A 118 11.39 -6.83 3.61
CA ASN A 118 11.26 -8.13 4.30
C ASN A 118 10.33 -8.13 5.52
N GLY A 119 9.45 -7.12 5.62
CA GLY A 119 8.39 -7.03 6.59
C GLY A 119 8.72 -6.24 7.84
N THR A 120 7.67 -5.66 8.39
CA THR A 120 7.66 -4.79 9.56
C THR A 120 6.35 -4.99 10.33
N ASN A 121 6.19 -4.28 11.43
CA ASN A 121 4.96 -4.33 12.20
C ASN A 121 4.64 -2.97 12.81
N TRP A 122 3.34 -2.68 12.90
CA TRP A 122 2.81 -1.52 13.59
C TRP A 122 1.96 -1.93 14.78
N SER A 123 2.04 -1.14 15.85
CA SER A 123 1.05 -1.22 16.93
C SER A 123 -0.22 -0.50 16.48
N VAL A 124 -1.35 -1.17 16.57
CA VAL A 124 -2.66 -0.64 16.16
C VAL A 124 -3.60 -0.61 17.35
N THR A 125 -4.44 0.42 17.43
CA THR A 125 -5.40 0.61 18.52
C THR A 125 -6.80 0.27 18.04
N GLY A 126 -7.58 -0.48 18.84
CA GLY A 126 -8.96 -0.81 18.50
C GLY A 126 -9.85 0.43 18.41
N GLY A 127 -10.64 0.52 17.33
CA GLY A 127 -11.54 1.64 17.05
C GLY A 127 -10.88 2.84 16.38
N THR A 128 -9.60 2.75 16.00
CA THR A 128 -8.90 3.75 15.19
C THR A 128 -8.91 3.32 13.72
N GLU A 129 -9.16 4.27 12.81
CA GLU A 129 -9.12 4.03 11.36
C GLU A 129 -7.69 4.23 10.83
N TYR A 130 -7.16 3.20 10.17
CA TYR A 130 -5.82 3.19 9.61
C TYR A 130 -5.85 3.09 8.08
N TRP A 131 -4.93 3.80 7.45
CA TRP A 131 -4.71 3.76 6.00
C TRP A 131 -3.27 3.38 5.72
N ILE A 132 -3.06 2.41 4.84
CA ILE A 132 -1.73 1.90 4.49
C ILE A 132 -1.48 2.22 3.02
N LEU A 133 -0.41 2.99 2.78
CA LEU A 133 0.14 3.26 1.46
C LEU A 133 1.38 2.42 1.26
N ILE A 134 1.49 1.80 0.10
CA ILE A 134 2.66 1.02 -0.31
C ILE A 134 3.03 1.42 -1.73
N GLY A 135 4.30 1.78 -1.95
CA GLY A 135 4.80 2.18 -3.26
C GLY A 135 6.31 2.38 -3.23
N THR A 136 6.87 3.10 -4.21
CA THR A 136 8.34 3.25 -4.41
C THR A 136 8.78 4.70 -4.55
#